data_AF-C4JE16-F1
#
_entry.id   AF-C4JE16-F1
#
_cell.length_a   1.000
_cell.length_b   1.000
_cell.length_c   1.000
_cell.angle_alpha   90.00
_cell.angle_beta   90.00
_cell.angle_gamma   90.00
#
_symmetry.space_group_name_H-M   'P 1'
#
loop_
_entity.id
_entity.type
_entity.pdbx_description
1 polymer ?
#
loop_
_entity_poly.entity_id
_entity_poly.type
_entity_poly.pdbx_seq_one_letter_code
_entity_poly.pdbx_strand_id
1 'polypeptide(L)' 'MSDTFQELADIPKDFVKDGMLFVNRCTKPDKREFLKISQAVGFGFLIMGAIGYVIKLSQFPLPFPSH' A
#
# COMPACT_ATOMS: atom_id res chain seq x y z
N MET A 1 -38.52 7.77 -17.10
CA MET A 1 -37.49 7.99 -16.05
C MET A 1 -36.81 6.66 -15.67
N SER A 2 -36.56 5.77 -16.63
CA SER A 2 -35.85 4.49 -16.43
C SER A 2 -34.64 4.38 -17.35
N ASP A 3 -34.66 5.10 -18.48
CA ASP A 3 -33.62 5.10 -19.52
C ASP A 3 -32.32 5.76 -19.01
N THR A 4 -32.43 6.84 -18.24
CA THR A 4 -31.28 7.51 -17.61
C THR A 4 -30.56 6.61 -16.59
N PHE A 5 -31.30 5.77 -15.86
CA PHE A 5 -30.72 4.89 -14.84
C PHE A 5 -29.97 3.69 -15.45
N GLN A 6 -30.41 3.22 -16.62
CA GLN A 6 -29.71 2.18 -17.39
C GLN A 6 -28.44 2.73 -18.04
N GLU A 7 -28.50 3.95 -18.60
CA GLU A 7 -27.34 4.63 -19.19
C GLU A 7 -26.27 4.97 -18.13
N LEU A 8 -26.68 5.46 -16.95
CA LEU A 8 -25.77 5.66 -15.82
C LEU A 8 -25.16 4.35 -15.27
N ALA A 9 -25.82 3.21 -15.46
CA ALA A 9 -25.30 1.90 -15.04
C ALA A 9 -24.37 1.25 -16.07
N ASP A 10 -24.42 1.68 -17.33
CA ASP A 10 -23.52 1.19 -18.39
C ASP A 10 -22.14 1.88 -18.32
N ILE A 11 -22.10 3.16 -17.94
CA ILE A 11 -20.87 3.94 -17.70
C ILE A 11 -19.88 3.23 -16.75
N PRO A 12 -20.24 2.79 -15.53
CA PRO A 12 -19.32 2.07 -14.66
C PRO A 12 -18.95 0.69 -15.21
N LYS A 13 -19.79 0.10 -16.06
CA LYS A 13 -19.55 -1.22 -16.66
C LYS A 13 -18.48 -1.15 -17.75
N ASP A 14 -18.55 -0.13 -18.60
CA ASP A 14 -17.49 0.17 -19.56
C ASP A 14 -16.21 0.63 -18.87
N PHE A 15 -16.29 1.43 -17.80
CA PHE A 15 -15.11 1.85 -17.04
C PHE A 15 -14.38 0.67 -16.38
N VAL A 16 -15.11 -0.31 -15.85
CA VAL A 16 -14.52 -1.54 -15.30
C VAL A 16 -13.93 -2.41 -16.40
N LYS A 17 -14.58 -2.50 -17.57
CA LYS A 17 -14.06 -3.21 -18.74
C LYS A 17 -12.74 -2.60 -19.22
N ASP A 18 -12.68 -1.29 -19.39
CA ASP A 18 -11.47 -0.58 -19.79
C ASP A 18 -10.37 -0.68 -18.71
N GLY A 19 -10.75 -0.60 -17.43
CA GLY A 19 -9.84 -0.82 -16.31
C GLY A 19 -9.22 -2.21 -16.32
N MET A 20 -10.01 -3.25 -16.60
CA MET A 20 -9.50 -4.61 -16.74
C MET A 20 -8.57 -4.75 -17.95
N LEU A 21 -8.92 -4.13 -19.08
CA LEU A 21 -8.10 -4.16 -20.28
C LEU A 21 -6.74 -3.48 -20.05
N PHE A 22 -6.74 -2.36 -19.34
CA PHE A 22 -5.54 -1.63 -18.93
C PHE A 22 -4.65 -2.47 -18.01
N VAL A 23 -5.20 -3.05 -16.94
CA VAL A 23 -4.45 -3.92 -16.01
C VAL A 23 -3.88 -5.17 -16.71
N ASN A 24 -4.55 -5.64 -17.77
CA ASN A 24 -4.06 -6.75 -18.57
C ASN A 24 -2.95 -6.34 -19.56
N ARG A 25 -2.86 -5.06 -19.93
CA ARG A 25 -1.76 -4.49 -20.73
C ARG A 25 -0.54 -4.11 -19.89
N CYS A 26 -0.68 -3.96 -18.58
CA CYS A 26 0.45 -3.72 -17.69
C CYS A 26 1.37 -4.96 -17.64
N THR A 27 2.69 -4.73 -17.76
CA THR A 27 3.70 -5.74 -17.44
C THR A 27 3.57 -6.10 -15.96
N LYS A 28 3.16 -7.34 -15.68
CA LYS A 28 3.13 -7.85 -14.31
C LYS A 28 4.58 -8.17 -13.91
N PRO A 29 5.05 -7.70 -12.74
CA PRO A 29 6.40 -7.98 -12.28
C PRO A 29 6.60 -9.48 -12.12
N ASP A 30 7.75 -9.99 -12.53
CA ASP A 30 8.09 -11.39 -12.34
C ASP A 30 8.29 -11.70 -10.84
N LYS A 31 8.17 -12.98 -10.47
CA LYS A 31 8.37 -13.45 -9.08
C LYS A 31 9.72 -13.00 -8.51
N ARG A 32 10.77 -12.93 -9.34
CA ARG A 32 12.11 -12.49 -8.91
C ARG A 32 12.17 -10.99 -8.61
N GLU A 33 11.49 -10.18 -9.41
CA GLU A 33 11.43 -8.72 -9.21
C GLU A 33 10.59 -8.38 -7.98
N PHE A 34 9.46 -9.07 -7.81
CA PHE A 34 8.62 -8.90 -6.64
C PHE A 34 9.37 -9.24 -5.34
N LEU A 35 10.16 -10.33 -5.34
CA LEU A 35 10.98 -10.68 -4.18
C LEU A 35 12.05 -9.63 -3.87
N LYS A 36 12.73 -9.08 -4.87
CA LYS A 36 13.72 -8.02 -4.66
C LYS A 36 13.10 -6.75 -4.07
N ILE A 37 11.95 -6.33 -4.62
CA ILE A 37 11.22 -5.15 -4.15
C ILE A 37 10.70 -5.40 -2.72
N SER A 38 10.08 -6.55 -2.48
CA SER A 38 9.56 -6.93 -1.17
C SER A 38 10.66 -7.00 -0.11
N GLN A 39 11.84 -7.50 -0.46
CA GLN A 39 13.01 -7.50 0.43
C GLN A 39 13.45 -6.06 0.75
N ALA A 40 13.63 -5.21 -0.27
CA ALA A 40 14.03 -3.82 -0.07
C ALA A 40 13.03 -3.05 0.81
N VAL A 41 11.73 -3.21 0.54
CA VAL A 41 10.64 -2.61 1.33
C VAL A 41 10.62 -3.19 2.75
N GLY A 42 10.82 -4.49 2.91
CA GLY A 42 10.88 -5.17 4.20
C GLY A 42 12.02 -4.65 5.09
N PHE A 43 13.22 -4.50 4.53
CA PHE A 43 14.35 -3.90 5.25
C PHE A 43 14.08 -2.44 5.62
N GLY A 44 13.53 -1.65 4.70
CA GLY A 44 13.17 -0.25 4.97
C GLY A 44 12.13 -0.11 6.09
N PHE A 45 11.09 -0.94 6.07
CA PHE A 45 10.06 -0.95 7.11
C PHE A 45 10.62 -1.39 8.46
N LEU A 46 11.49 -2.39 8.48
CA LEU A 46 12.10 -2.90 9.71
C LEU A 46 13.04 -1.87 10.35
N ILE A 47 13.83 -1.15 9.56
CA ILE A 47 14.70 -0.07 10.03
C ILE A 47 13.87 1.09 10.58
N MET A 48 12.87 1.56 9.81
CA MET A 48 12.02 2.69 10.24
C MET A 48 11.20 2.34 11.49
N GLY A 49 10.69 1.11 11.57
CA GLY A 49 9.98 0.60 12.74
C GLY A 49 10.88 0.48 13.97
N ALA A 50 12.10 -0.05 13.81
CA ALA A 50 13.06 -0.18 14.90
C ALA A 50 13.49 1.20 15.43
N ILE A 51 13.83 2.14 14.55
CA ILE A 51 14.19 3.51 14.93
C ILE A 51 13.03 4.17 15.69
N GLY A 52 11.80 4.05 15.19
CA GLY A 52 10.61 4.58 15.86
C GLY A 52 10.40 3.98 17.26
N TYR A 53 10.62 2.68 17.43
CA TYR A 53 10.51 2.00 18.72
C TYR A 53 11.59 2.47 19.70
N VAL A 54 12.85 2.58 19.26
CA VAL A 54 13.96 3.03 20.11
C VAL A 54 13.75 4.48 20.57
N ILE A 55 13.32 5.38 19.67
CA ILE A 55 13.01 6.77 20.03
C ILE A 55 11.85 6.80 21.04
N LYS A 56 10.79 6.03 20.79
CA LYS A 56 9.64 5.94 21.70
C LYS A 56 10.03 5.44 23.09
N LEU A 57 10.90 4.43 23.17
CA LEU A 57 11.42 3.88 24.42
C LEU A 57 12.35 4.85 25.15
N SER A 58 13.27 5.50 24.44
CA SER A 58 14.21 6.46 25.03
C SER A 58 13.52 7.69 25.59
N GLN A 59 12.37 8.06 25.03
CA GLN A 59 11.58 9.20 25.46
C GLN A 59 10.49 8.82 26.48
N PHE A 60 10.28 7.52 26.71
CA PHE A 60 9.49 7.04 27.85
C PHE A 60 10.34 7.24 29.11
N PRO A 61 9.93 8.15 30.02
CA PRO A 61 10.70 8.42 31.21
C PRO A 61 10.66 7.18 32.08
N LEU A 62 11.76 6.44 32.12
CA LEU A 62 12.06 5.61 33.29
C LEU A 62 12.02 6.56 34.50
N PRO A 63 11.33 6.21 35.61
CA PRO A 63 11.40 7.00 36.83
C PRO A 63 12.83 6.89 37.38
N PHE A 64 13.72 7.74 36.89
CA PHE A 64 15.07 7.89 37.41
C PHE A 64 14.95 8.73 38.69
N PRO A 65 15.17 8.15 39.89
CA PRO A 65 15.23 8.94 41.09
C PRO A 65 16.46 9.84 40.99
N SER A 66 16.21 11.15 40.96
CA SER A 66 17.23 12.17 41.07
C SER A 66 17.93 12.03 42.43
N HIS A 67 19.22 11.74 42.41
CA HIS A 67 20.13 11.98 43.53
C HIS A 67 21.42 12.60 42.97
#